data_AF-A0A959CP47-F1
#
_entry.id   AF-A0A959CP47-F1
#
_cell.length_a   1.000
_cell.length_b   1.000
_cell.length_c   1.000
_cell.angle_alpha   90.00
_cell.angle_beta   90.00
_cell.angle_gamma   90.00
#
_symmetry.space_group_name_H-M   'P 1'
#
loop_
_entity.id
_entity.type
_entity.pdbx_description
1 polymer ?
#
loop_
_entity_poly.entity_id
_entity_poly.type
_entity_poly.pdbx_seq_one_letter_code
_entity_poly.pdbx_strand_id
1 'polypeptide(L)'
;MVALHRNIISGRLQAPLASALKTYLFGIGKVLVKKKGAGDKNWDDDIPEVPVAPEVESREEQKAKAELARRLLAQVDGPCRQVLELAYLRGFVMEAIAEELGLPSAGAARKRKHDCLKKLRELL
;
A
#
# COMPACT_ATOMS: atom_id res chain seq x y z
N MET A 1 -33.79 21.56 -2.37
CA MET A 1 -34.92 22.52 -2.38
C MET A 1 -35.11 23.29 -3.68
N VAL A 2 -34.04 23.62 -4.44
CA VAL A 2 -34.14 24.36 -5.72
C VAL A 2 -35.09 23.72 -6.74
N ALA A 3 -35.02 22.39 -6.93
CA ALA A 3 -35.89 21.69 -7.88
C ALA A 3 -37.38 21.73 -7.50
N LEU A 4 -37.70 21.62 -6.20
CA LEU A 4 -39.07 21.74 -5.70
C LEU A 4 -39.61 23.15 -5.96
N HIS A 5 -38.85 24.19 -5.58
CA HIS A 5 -39.21 25.59 -5.78
C HIS A 5 -39.47 25.92 -7.26
N ARG A 6 -38.60 25.43 -8.15
CA ARG A 6 -38.79 25.59 -9.60
C ARG A 6 -40.07 24.94 -10.09
N ASN A 7 -40.39 23.73 -9.63
CA ASN A 7 -41.62 23.04 -10.04
C ASN A 7 -42.88 23.76 -9.55
N ILE A 8 -42.81 24.45 -8.41
CA ILE A 8 -43.91 25.29 -7.90
C ILE A 8 -44.06 26.54 -8.78
N ILE A 9 -42.98 27.30 -8.99
CA ILE A 9 -43.02 28.53 -9.81
C ILE A 9 -43.43 28.23 -11.26
N SER A 10 -42.97 27.11 -11.82
CA SER A 10 -43.30 26.71 -13.19
C SER A 10 -44.70 26.09 -13.32
N GLY A 11 -45.49 26.04 -12.25
CA GLY A 11 -46.82 25.44 -12.25
C GLY A 11 -46.86 23.92 -12.46
N ARG A 12 -45.73 23.22 -12.34
CA ARG A 12 -45.67 21.74 -12.45
C ARG A 12 -46.14 21.03 -11.18
N LEU A 13 -46.13 21.72 -10.05
CA LEU A 13 -46.71 21.26 -8.79
C LEU A 13 -47.75 22.29 -8.33
N GLN A 14 -49.00 21.87 -8.24
CA GLN A 14 -50.13 22.74 -7.86
C GLN A 14 -50.98 22.05 -6.79
N ALA A 15 -51.72 22.84 -6.02
CA ALA A 15 -52.72 22.34 -5.10
C ALA A 15 -54.05 22.06 -5.84
N PRO A 16 -54.81 21.02 -5.46
CA PRO A 16 -54.53 20.07 -4.38
C PRO A 16 -53.42 19.08 -4.76
N LEU A 17 -52.56 18.76 -3.79
CA LEU A 17 -51.47 17.81 -4.03
C LEU A 17 -52.03 16.39 -4.18
N ALA A 18 -51.66 15.71 -5.27
CA ALA A 18 -52.03 14.31 -5.50
C ALA A 18 -51.29 13.32 -4.56
N SER A 19 -50.25 13.76 -3.85
CA SER A 19 -49.51 12.94 -2.88
C SER A 19 -48.91 13.83 -1.78
N ALA A 20 -48.52 13.24 -0.65
CA ALA A 20 -47.80 13.96 0.39
C ALA A 20 -46.49 14.55 -0.16
N LEU A 21 -46.16 15.78 0.25
CA LEU A 21 -44.97 16.50 -0.20
C LEU A 21 -43.67 15.70 0.01
N LYS A 22 -43.58 14.94 1.10
CA LYS A 22 -42.47 14.03 1.40
C LYS A 22 -42.26 13.01 0.28
N THR A 23 -43.33 12.38 -0.20
CA THR A 23 -43.30 11.40 -1.30
C THR A 23 -42.81 12.03 -2.60
N TYR A 24 -43.31 13.22 -2.90
CA TYR A 24 -42.88 13.98 -4.08
C TYR A 24 -41.38 14.33 -4.03
N LEU A 25 -40.87 14.75 -2.87
CA LEU A 25 -39.44 15.03 -2.65
C LEU A 25 -38.56 13.79 -2.85
N PHE A 26 -38.99 12.62 -2.35
CA PHE A 26 -38.28 11.36 -2.62
C PHE A 26 -38.25 11.02 -4.11
N GLY A 27 -39.35 11.27 -4.83
CA GLY A 27 -39.41 11.09 -6.29
C GLY A 27 -38.40 11.96 -7.03
N ILE A 28 -38.31 13.26 -6.67
CA ILE A 28 -37.29 14.18 -7.23
C ILE A 28 -35.88 13.65 -6.97
N GLY A 29 -35.59 13.24 -5.74
CA GLY A 29 -34.27 12.70 -5.36
C GLY A 29 -33.88 11.47 -6.19
N LYS A 30 -34.81 10.51 -6.35
CA LYS A 30 -34.59 9.29 -7.12
C LYS A 30 -34.23 9.58 -8.59
N VAL A 31 -34.93 10.50 -9.23
CA VAL A 31 -34.67 10.90 -10.62
C VAL A 31 -33.32 11.60 -10.76
N LEU A 32 -32.97 12.48 -9.82
CA LEU A 32 -31.67 13.18 -9.84
C LEU A 32 -30.49 12.21 -9.68
N VAL A 33 -30.59 11.24 -8.76
CA VAL A 33 -29.56 10.20 -8.58
C VAL A 33 -29.44 9.34 -9.84
N LYS A 34 -30.57 8.91 -10.41
CA LYS A 34 -30.58 8.14 -11.67
C LYS A 34 -29.91 8.91 -12.82
N LYS A 35 -30.17 10.22 -12.93
CA LYS A 35 -29.58 11.07 -13.96
C LYS A 35 -28.07 11.28 -13.73
N LYS A 36 -27.64 11.42 -12.48
CA LYS A 36 -26.22 11.52 -12.12
C LYS A 36 -25.46 10.22 -12.43
N GLY A 37 -26.06 9.07 -12.16
CA GLY A 37 -25.47 7.77 -12.48
C GLY A 37 -25.56 7.34 -13.95
N ALA A 38 -26.22 8.11 -14.81
CA ALA A 38 -26.32 7.83 -16.25
C ALA A 38 -25.36 8.66 -17.12
N GLY A 39 -24.78 9.73 -16.56
CA GLY A 39 -23.91 10.65 -17.30
C GLY A 39 -22.42 10.33 -17.27
N ASP A 40 -22.00 9.30 -16.54
CA ASP A 40 -20.58 8.99 -16.32
C ASP A 40 -20.36 7.47 -16.16
N LYS A 41 -20.89 6.72 -17.14
CA LYS A 41 -20.63 5.29 -17.29
C LYS A 41 -19.89 5.07 -18.61
N ASN A 42 -18.71 5.66 -18.73
CA ASN A 42 -17.64 4.96 -19.45
C ASN A 42 -17.24 3.81 -18.52
N TRP A 43 -17.92 2.68 -18.65
CA TRP A 43 -17.29 1.43 -18.26
C TRP A 43 -16.21 1.21 -19.31
N ASP A 44 -15.00 1.67 -19.07
CA ASP A 44 -13.84 1.02 -19.68
C ASP A 44 -13.95 -0.45 -19.24
N ASP A 45 -14.12 -1.35 -20.20
CA ASP A 45 -14.10 -2.81 -19.96
C ASP A 45 -12.70 -3.28 -19.51
N ASP A 46 -11.71 -2.40 -19.51
CA ASP A 46 -10.44 -2.59 -18.85
C ASP A 46 -10.62 -2.37 -17.34
N ILE A 47 -10.94 -3.44 -16.62
CA ILE A 47 -10.61 -3.54 -15.20
C ILE A 47 -9.10 -3.23 -15.12
N PRO A 48 -8.67 -2.13 -14.48
CA PRO A 48 -7.25 -1.94 -14.26
C PRO A 48 -6.77 -3.16 -13.51
N GLU A 49 -5.79 -3.89 -14.05
CA GLU A 49 -4.98 -4.81 -13.27
C GLU A 49 -4.33 -3.95 -12.19
N VAL A 50 -5.04 -3.72 -11.09
CA VAL A 50 -4.44 -3.22 -9.87
C VAL A 50 -3.40 -4.28 -9.54
N PRO A 51 -2.09 -3.95 -9.55
CA PRO A 51 -1.08 -4.90 -9.15
C PRO A 51 -1.51 -5.37 -7.77
N VAL A 52 -1.84 -6.65 -7.64
CA VAL A 52 -2.12 -7.23 -6.35
C VAL A 52 -0.85 -6.98 -5.55
N ALA A 53 -0.93 -6.08 -4.57
CA ALA A 53 0.17 -5.83 -3.66
C ALA A 53 0.60 -7.20 -3.13
N PRO A 54 1.92 -7.49 -3.05
CA PRO A 54 2.38 -8.80 -2.59
C PRO A 54 1.62 -9.16 -1.33
N GLU A 55 1.11 -10.39 -1.28
CA GLU A 55 0.37 -10.96 -0.15
C GLU A 55 0.94 -10.41 1.16
N VAL A 56 0.07 -9.83 2.00
CA VAL A 56 0.47 -9.33 3.30
C VAL A 56 0.98 -10.53 4.09
N GLU A 57 2.32 -10.68 4.15
CA GLU A 57 2.97 -11.77 4.89
C GLU A 57 2.38 -11.84 6.28
N SER A 58 1.93 -13.04 6.66
CA SER A 58 1.34 -13.24 7.97
C SER A 58 2.38 -12.93 9.07
N ARG A 59 1.90 -12.50 10.24
CA ARG A 59 2.79 -12.26 11.39
C ARG A 59 3.57 -13.53 11.77
N GLU A 60 3.04 -14.70 11.48
CA GLU A 60 3.69 -15.99 11.71
C GLU A 60 4.83 -16.24 10.73
N GLU A 61 4.63 -15.96 9.43
CA GLU A 61 5.67 -16.02 8.41
C GLU A 61 6.82 -15.04 8.72
N GLN A 62 6.50 -13.81 9.12
CA GLN A 62 7.51 -12.82 9.51
C GLN A 62 8.34 -13.29 10.69
N LYS A 63 7.71 -13.91 11.71
CA LYS A 63 8.41 -14.50 12.85
C LYS A 63 9.31 -15.65 12.44
N ALA A 64 8.82 -16.56 11.60
CA ALA A 64 9.58 -17.70 11.10
C ALA A 64 10.83 -17.24 10.32
N LYS A 65 10.67 -16.25 9.43
CA LYS A 65 11.78 -15.64 8.68
C LYS A 65 12.78 -14.94 9.59
N ALA A 66 12.31 -14.21 10.61
CA ALA A 66 13.19 -13.54 11.57
C ALA A 66 13.97 -14.53 12.44
N GLU A 67 13.37 -15.67 12.82
CA GLU A 67 14.08 -16.75 13.51
C GLU A 67 15.12 -17.41 12.61
N LEU A 68 14.79 -17.69 11.35
CA LEU A 68 15.73 -18.23 10.38
C LEU A 68 16.93 -17.29 10.21
N ALA A 69 16.68 -15.99 10.00
CA ALA A 69 17.74 -15.00 9.87
C ALA A 69 18.66 -14.95 11.10
N ARG A 70 18.09 -15.01 12.32
CA ARG A 70 18.87 -15.07 13.57
C ARG A 70 19.74 -16.33 13.64
N ARG A 71 19.21 -17.49 13.25
CA ARG A 71 19.96 -18.76 13.25
C ARG A 71 21.10 -18.74 12.24
N LEU A 72 20.88 -18.24 11.03
CA LEU A 72 21.91 -18.15 10.00
C LEU A 72 23.00 -17.14 10.38
N LEU A 73 22.63 -15.98 10.93
CA LEU A 73 23.59 -15.01 11.44
C LEU A 73 24.45 -15.59 12.57
N ALA A 74 23.88 -16.46 13.42
CA ALA A 74 24.60 -17.14 14.49
C ALA A 74 25.65 -18.17 13.98
N GLN A 75 25.53 -18.64 12.75
CA GLN A 75 26.43 -19.64 12.16
C GLN A 75 27.57 -19.04 11.33
N VAL A 76 27.42 -17.80 10.83
CA VAL A 76 28.51 -17.12 10.13
C VAL A 76 29.57 -16.56 11.07
N ASP A 77 30.79 -16.45 10.56
CA ASP A 77 31.96 -15.93 11.25
C ASP A 77 31.74 -14.47 11.72
N GLY A 78 32.33 -14.13 12.87
CA GLY A 78 32.15 -12.83 13.55
C GLY A 78 32.29 -11.62 12.63
N PRO A 79 33.31 -11.56 11.76
CA PRO A 79 33.44 -10.42 10.85
C PRO A 79 32.35 -10.34 9.79
N CYS A 80 31.83 -11.47 9.30
CA CYS A 80 30.69 -11.47 8.38
C CYS A 80 29.39 -11.09 9.08
N ARG A 81 29.18 -11.58 10.32
CA ARG A 81 28.05 -11.17 11.14
C ARG A 81 28.01 -9.66 11.35
N GLN A 82 29.13 -9.06 11.76
CA GLN A 82 29.24 -7.62 12.01
C GLN A 82 28.87 -6.78 10.78
N VAL A 83 29.38 -7.13 9.59
CA VAL A 83 29.06 -6.42 8.34
C VAL A 83 27.55 -6.47 8.05
N LEU A 84 26.93 -7.64 8.21
CA LEU A 84 25.51 -7.83 7.92
C LEU A 84 24.60 -7.12 8.95
N GLU A 85 24.97 -7.16 10.23
CA GLU A 85 24.23 -6.45 11.28
C GLU A 85 24.26 -4.93 11.06
N LEU A 86 25.44 -4.37 10.79
CA LEU A 86 25.57 -2.93 10.52
C LEU A 86 24.78 -2.52 9.27
N ALA A 87 24.81 -3.33 8.21
CA ALA A 87 24.16 -3.01 6.95
C ALA A 87 22.63 -3.16 6.98
N TYR A 88 22.11 -4.26 7.55
CA TYR A 88 20.69 -4.61 7.44
C TYR A 88 19.89 -4.39 8.73
N LEU A 89 20.51 -4.50 9.91
CA LEU A 89 19.81 -4.28 11.18
C LEU A 89 19.95 -2.83 11.66
N ARG A 90 21.14 -2.23 11.47
CA ARG A 90 21.41 -0.84 11.88
C ARG A 90 21.27 0.17 10.74
N GLY A 91 21.30 -0.27 9.48
CA GLY A 91 21.10 0.59 8.31
C GLY A 91 22.25 1.55 8.02
N PHE A 92 23.48 1.20 8.39
CA PHE A 92 24.65 2.06 8.15
C PHE A 92 25.00 2.13 6.66
N VAL A 93 25.46 3.29 6.21
CA VAL A 93 26.05 3.46 4.87
C VAL A 93 27.41 2.77 4.79
N MET A 94 27.85 2.38 3.59
CA MET A 94 29.02 1.52 3.42
C MET A 94 30.33 2.21 3.85
N GLU A 95 30.37 3.54 3.77
CA GLU A 95 31.44 4.41 4.24
C GLU A 95 31.57 4.28 5.77
N ALA A 96 30.46 4.43 6.51
CA ALA A 96 30.43 4.26 7.97
C ALA A 96 30.76 2.83 8.40
N ILE A 97 30.30 1.82 7.65
CA ILE A 97 30.67 0.42 7.90
C ILE A 97 32.17 0.19 7.68
N ALA A 98 32.76 0.85 6.68
CA ALA A 98 34.19 0.72 6.42
C ALA A 98 35.01 1.30 7.57
N GLU A 99 34.62 2.48 8.07
CA GLU A 99 35.26 3.10 9.24
C GLU A 99 35.11 2.24 10.51
N GLU A 100 33.89 1.79 10.81
CA GLU A 100 33.60 0.97 12.00
C GLU A 100 34.38 -0.35 12.03
N LEU A 101 34.60 -0.95 10.85
CA LEU A 101 35.28 -2.25 10.71
C LEU A 101 36.74 -2.15 10.28
N GLY A 102 37.30 -0.94 10.18
CA GLY A 102 38.68 -0.70 9.73
C GLY A 102 38.96 -1.20 8.31
N LEU A 103 37.97 -1.14 7.42
CA LEU A 103 38.11 -1.52 6.01
C LEU A 103 38.65 -0.34 5.19
N PRO A 104 39.46 -0.61 4.14
CA PRO A 104 40.18 0.43 3.41
C PRO A 104 39.28 1.36 2.58
N SER A 105 38.05 0.93 2.26
CA SER A 105 37.09 1.75 1.52
C SER A 105 35.67 1.23 1.62
N ALA A 106 34.70 2.06 1.28
CA ALA A 106 33.30 1.65 1.09
C ALA A 106 33.16 0.54 0.03
N GLY A 107 34.03 0.51 -0.99
CA GLY A 107 34.09 -0.57 -1.97
C GLY A 107 34.47 -1.91 -1.35
N ALA A 108 35.46 -1.91 -0.45
CA ALA A 108 35.83 -3.11 0.31
C ALA A 108 34.69 -3.58 1.23
N ALA A 109 33.96 -2.66 1.87
CA ALA A 109 32.77 -3.00 2.66
C ALA A 109 31.66 -3.62 1.81
N ARG A 110 31.38 -3.08 0.61
CA ARG A 110 30.39 -3.66 -0.32
C ARG A 110 30.80 -5.06 -0.77
N LYS A 111 32.07 -5.27 -1.12
CA LYS A 111 32.59 -6.59 -1.51
C LYS A 111 32.44 -7.58 -0.36
N ARG A 112 32.88 -7.20 0.85
CA ARG A 112 32.76 -8.04 2.04
C ARG A 112 31.30 -8.40 2.34
N LYS A 113 30.38 -7.43 2.25
CA LYS A 113 28.94 -7.67 2.41
C LYS A 113 28.44 -8.71 1.40
N HIS A 114 28.79 -8.56 0.13
CA HIS A 114 28.41 -9.50 -0.91
C HIS A 114 28.96 -10.91 -0.66
N ASP A 115 30.23 -11.03 -0.29
CA ASP A 115 30.86 -12.32 -0.01
C ASP A 115 30.24 -13.00 1.22
N CYS A 116 29.91 -12.24 2.26
CA CYS A 116 29.21 -12.73 3.43
C CYS A 116 27.77 -13.18 3.13
N LEU A 117 27.05 -12.48 2.24
CA LEU A 117 25.72 -12.91 1.78
C LEU A 117 25.80 -14.22 0.99
N LYS A 118 26.85 -14.43 0.19
CA LYS A 118 27.07 -15.72 -0.49
C LYS A 118 27.25 -16.85 0.52
N LYS A 119 28.11 -16.67 1.53
CA LYS A 119 28.27 -17.66 2.62
C LYS A 119 26.95 -17.94 3.34
N LEU A 120 26.17 -16.90 3.64
CA LEU A 120 24.88 -17.06 4.31
C LEU A 120 23.89 -17.88 3.47
N ARG A 121 23.93 -17.75 2.13
CA ARG A 121 23.11 -18.54 1.19
C ARG A 121 23.54 -20.00 1.10
N GLU A 122 24.82 -20.30 1.32
CA GLU A 122 25.31 -21.69 1.35
C GLU A 122 24.85 -22.45 2.60
N LEU A 123 24.44 -21.73 3.66
CA LEU A 123 23.92 -22.29 4.91
C LEU A 123 22.38 -22.43 4.92
N LEU A 124 21.72 -21.93 3.88
CA LEU A 124 20.26 -21.87 3.75
C LEU A 124 19.76 -23.11 3.00
#